data_AF-A0A559NLT7-F1
#
_entry.id   AF-A0A559NLT7-F1
#
_cell.length_a   1.000
_cell.length_b   1.000
_cell.length_c   1.000
_cell.angle_alpha   90.00
_cell.angle_beta   90.00
_cell.angle_gamma   90.00
#
_symmetry.space_group_name_H-M   'P 1'
#
loop_
_entity.id
_entity.type
_entity.pdbx_description
1 polymer ?
#
loop_
_entity_poly.entity_id
_entity_poly.type
_entity_poly.pdbx_seq_one_letter_code
_entity_poly.pdbx_strand_id
1 'polypeptide(L)'
;MKNITLFGVVVVGFFVGIHTTQAQDTVMVESYVKKRTLLNQFESDFVLPASKRIALKQSRIAYQYHTKEILDTLDISDRKRKRLIEELKRNPFSERIQEVIANEHEAKE
;
A
#
# COMPACT_ATOMS: atom_id res chain seq x y z
N MET A 1 -69.06 23.11 -23.46
CA MET A 1 -68.56 22.12 -22.48
C MET A 1 -67.40 21.24 -22.99
N LYS A 2 -66.84 21.44 -24.20
CA LYS A 2 -65.69 20.65 -24.71
C LYS A 2 -64.32 21.12 -24.18
N ASN A 3 -64.22 22.37 -23.74
CA ASN A 3 -62.94 22.98 -23.33
C ASN A 3 -62.58 22.62 -21.88
N ILE A 4 -63.57 22.35 -21.03
CA ILE A 4 -63.38 21.94 -19.63
C ILE A 4 -62.92 20.49 -19.55
N THR A 5 -63.45 19.62 -20.42
CA THR A 5 -63.01 18.21 -20.53
C THR A 5 -61.58 18.10 -21.06
N LEU A 6 -61.16 19.00 -21.95
CA LEU A 6 -59.79 19.01 -22.47
C LEU A 6 -58.78 19.44 -21.39
N PHE A 7 -59.10 20.46 -20.59
CA PHE A 7 -58.28 20.89 -19.47
C PHE A 7 -58.17 19.82 -18.37
N GLY A 8 -59.26 19.12 -18.05
CA GLY A 8 -59.25 18.04 -17.06
C GLY A 8 -58.33 16.88 -17.44
N VAL A 9 -58.31 16.48 -18.72
CA VAL A 9 -57.43 15.41 -19.22
C VAL A 9 -55.96 15.83 -19.20
N VAL A 10 -55.64 17.09 -19.52
CA VAL A 10 -54.27 17.61 -19.45
C VAL A 10 -53.77 17.67 -18.01
N VAL A 11 -54.62 18.10 -17.06
CA VAL A 11 -54.25 18.16 -15.64
C VAL A 11 -54.03 16.75 -15.06
N VAL A 12 -54.90 15.78 -15.37
CA VAL A 12 -54.72 14.40 -14.91
C VAL A 12 -53.47 13.74 -15.52
N GLY A 13 -53.19 13.99 -16.81
CA GLY A 13 -51.95 13.52 -17.45
C GLY A 13 -50.69 14.12 -16.83
N PHE A 14 -50.74 15.38 -16.39
CA PHE A 14 -49.61 16.06 -15.75
C PHE A 14 -49.34 15.52 -14.34
N PHE A 15 -50.38 15.21 -13.55
CA PHE A 15 -50.21 14.63 -12.21
C PHE A 15 -49.72 13.18 -12.24
N VAL A 16 -50.14 12.37 -13.22
CA VAL A 16 -49.67 10.97 -13.34
C VAL A 16 -48.21 10.91 -13.81
N GLY A 17 -47.76 11.86 -14.65
CA GLY A 17 -46.38 11.91 -15.13
C GLY A 17 -45.33 12.29 -14.06
N ILE A 18 -45.71 12.99 -12.99
CA ILE A 18 -44.78 13.41 -11.93
C ILE A 18 -44.45 12.24 -10.98
N HIS A 19 -45.31 11.22 -10.86
CA HIS A 19 -45.10 10.09 -9.95
C HIS A 19 -44.22 8.97 -10.52
N THR A 20 -43.98 8.92 -11.83
CA THR A 20 -43.21 7.82 -12.45
C THR A 20 -41.69 8.08 -12.52
N THR A 21 -41.24 9.31 -12.23
CA THR A 21 -39.81 9.68 -12.29
C THR A 21 -39.02 9.34 -11.02
N GLN A 22 -39.66 8.89 -9.93
CA GLN A 22 -39.03 8.62 -8.64
C GLN A 22 -38.70 7.12 -8.39
N ALA A 23 -38.81 6.25 -9.40
CA ALA A 23 -38.62 4.79 -9.22
C ALA A 23 -37.23 4.27 -9.65
N GLN A 24 -36.29 5.15 -10.03
CA GLN A 24 -34.92 4.77 -10.41
C GLN A 24 -33.87 5.25 -9.38
N ASP A 25 -34.21 5.25 -8.10
CA ASP A 25 -33.19 5.22 -7.06
C ASP A 25 -32.57 3.81 -7.05
N THR A 26 -31.66 3.56 -7.99
CA THR A 26 -30.75 2.43 -7.88
C THR A 26 -29.96 2.69 -6.61
N VAL A 27 -30.27 1.96 -5.54
CA VAL A 27 -29.44 1.90 -4.34
C VAL A 27 -28.07 1.46 -4.83
N MET A 28 -27.16 2.42 -4.99
CA MET A 28 -25.76 2.19 -5.28
C MET A 28 -25.21 1.59 -4.00
N VAL A 29 -25.39 0.27 -3.83
CA VAL A 29 -24.72 -0.48 -2.77
C VAL A 29 -23.24 -0.32 -3.07
N GLU A 30 -22.59 0.58 -2.33
CA GLU A 30 -21.18 0.85 -2.43
C GLU A 30 -20.42 -0.40 -1.96
N SER A 31 -20.28 -1.36 -2.88
CA SER A 31 -19.61 -2.62 -2.59
C SER A 31 -18.11 -2.34 -2.51
N TYR A 32 -17.58 -2.33 -1.29
CA TYR A 32 -16.15 -2.12 -1.07
C TYR A 32 -15.38 -3.38 -1.46
N VAL A 33 -14.94 -3.45 -2.72
CA VAL A 33 -14.15 -4.58 -3.21
C VAL A 33 -12.74 -4.52 -2.59
N LYS A 34 -12.50 -5.33 -1.55
CA LYS A 34 -11.15 -5.53 -0.99
C LYS A 34 -10.27 -6.25 -1.99
N LYS A 35 -9.40 -5.50 -2.68
CA LYS A 35 -8.35 -6.07 -3.55
C LYS A 35 -7.43 -6.96 -2.72
N ARG A 36 -7.42 -8.27 -3.00
CA ARG A 36 -6.46 -9.25 -2.45
C ARG A 36 -5.50 -9.67 -3.56
N THR A 37 -4.22 -9.86 -3.23
CA THR A 37 -3.26 -10.45 -4.17
C THR A 37 -3.68 -11.88 -4.51
N LEU A 38 -3.39 -12.38 -5.72
CA LEU A 38 -3.77 -13.74 -6.14
C LEU A 38 -3.31 -14.81 -5.14
N LEU A 39 -2.09 -14.70 -4.61
CA LEU A 39 -1.56 -15.60 -3.58
C LEU A 39 -2.43 -15.62 -2.30
N ASN A 40 -2.97 -14.47 -1.89
CA ASN A 40 -3.88 -14.40 -0.73
C ASN A 40 -5.25 -15.05 -0.99
N GLN A 41 -5.61 -15.29 -2.25
CA GLN A 41 -6.88 -15.93 -2.63
C GLN A 41 -6.78 -17.46 -2.59
N PHE A 42 -5.61 -18.00 -2.94
CA PHE A 42 -5.40 -19.45 -3.06
C PHE A 42 -4.60 -20.06 -1.89
N GLU A 43 -3.73 -19.29 -1.24
CA GLU A 43 -2.78 -19.78 -0.23
C GLU A 43 -2.64 -18.79 0.94
N SER A 44 -3.75 -18.45 1.62
CA SER A 44 -3.75 -17.44 2.68
C SER A 44 -2.84 -17.77 3.86
N ASP A 45 -2.69 -19.05 4.19
CA ASP A 45 -1.96 -19.51 5.39
C ASP A 45 -0.45 -19.31 5.26
N PHE A 46 0.04 -19.22 4.03
CA PHE A 46 1.44 -18.93 3.72
C PHE A 46 1.73 -17.42 3.63
N VAL A 47 0.69 -16.57 3.61
CA VAL A 47 0.87 -15.13 3.55
C VAL A 47 0.90 -14.51 4.94
N LEU A 48 2.02 -13.89 5.27
CA LEU A 48 2.16 -13.16 6.52
C LEU A 48 1.08 -12.07 6.67
N PRO A 49 0.47 -11.94 7.87
CA PRO A 49 -0.50 -10.89 8.14
C PRO A 49 0.15 -9.52 7.93
N ALA A 50 -0.69 -8.53 7.58
CA ALA A 50 -0.22 -7.18 7.26
C ALA A 50 0.63 -6.56 8.38
N SER A 51 0.25 -6.76 9.64
CA SER A 51 1.01 -6.30 10.82
C SER A 51 2.42 -6.86 10.87
N LYS A 52 2.59 -8.18 10.68
CA LYS A 52 3.92 -8.82 10.63
C LYS A 52 4.75 -8.29 9.46
N ARG A 53 4.14 -8.08 8.29
CA ARG A 53 4.86 -7.50 7.13
C ARG A 53 5.32 -6.07 7.38
N ILE A 54 4.52 -5.26 8.08
CA ILE A 54 4.90 -3.89 8.49
C ILE A 54 6.06 -3.95 9.48
N ALA A 55 5.97 -4.80 10.50
CA ALA A 55 7.03 -4.97 11.49
C ALA A 55 8.36 -5.42 10.86
N LEU A 56 8.32 -6.38 9.92
CA LEU A 56 9.51 -6.83 9.19
C LEU A 56 10.13 -5.75 8.29
N LYS A 57 9.31 -4.84 7.74
CA LYS A 57 9.82 -3.68 6.99
C LYS A 57 10.48 -2.68 7.93
N GLN A 58 9.87 -2.39 9.08
CA GLN A 58 10.44 -1.49 10.08
C GLN A 58 11.75 -2.03 10.65
N SER A 59 11.83 -3.34 10.95
CA SER A 59 13.06 -3.96 11.43
C SER A 59 14.17 -3.90 10.38
N ARG A 60 13.85 -4.14 9.10
CA ARG A 60 14.80 -3.98 7.99
C ARG A 60 15.34 -2.55 7.90
N ILE A 61 14.47 -1.55 8.03
CA ILE A 61 14.87 -0.13 7.99
C ILE A 61 15.75 0.22 9.18
N ALA A 62 15.37 -0.20 10.38
CA ALA A 62 16.17 0.02 11.59
C ALA A 62 17.56 -0.61 11.48
N TYR A 63 17.63 -1.85 10.98
CA TYR A 63 18.90 -2.52 10.71
C TYR A 63 19.76 -1.74 9.70
N GLN A 64 19.17 -1.27 8.59
CA GLN A 64 19.90 -0.46 7.62
C GLN A 64 20.49 0.82 8.22
N TYR A 65 19.73 1.54 9.05
CA TYR A 65 20.23 2.74 9.71
C TYR A 65 21.39 2.40 10.65
N HIS A 66 21.23 1.39 11.48
CA HIS A 66 22.26 0.96 12.40
C HIS A 66 23.54 0.52 11.68
N THR A 67 23.43 -0.31 10.64
CA THR A 67 24.59 -0.74 9.85
C THR A 67 25.26 0.44 9.15
N LYS A 68 24.50 1.43 8.66
CA LYS A 68 25.07 2.64 8.09
C LYS A 68 25.90 3.42 9.12
N GLU A 69 25.38 3.58 10.35
CA GLU A 69 26.13 4.23 11.43
C GLU A 69 27.44 3.51 11.73
N ILE A 70 27.42 2.18 11.81
CA ILE A 70 28.65 1.39 11.96
C ILE A 70 29.61 1.68 10.81
N LEU A 71 29.14 1.58 9.56
CA LEU A 71 29.94 1.85 8.38
C LEU A 71 30.51 3.28 8.36
N ASP A 72 29.84 4.27 8.95
CA ASP A 72 30.32 5.65 9.07
C ASP A 72 31.42 5.82 10.13
N THR A 73 31.52 4.89 11.10
CA THR A 73 32.58 4.90 12.14
C THR A 73 33.82 4.08 11.81
N LEU A 74 33.78 3.25 10.76
CA LEU A 74 34.93 2.44 10.35
C LEU A 74 36.07 3.30 9.78
N ASP A 75 37.31 2.89 10.05
CA ASP A 75 38.53 3.51 9.51
C ASP A 75 38.84 2.96 8.11
N ILE A 76 37.93 3.24 7.17
CA ILE A 76 38.02 2.81 5.78
C ILE A 76 38.07 4.00 4.85
N SER A 77 38.71 3.81 3.69
CA SER A 77 38.69 4.82 2.63
C SER A 77 37.26 5.20 2.22
N ASP A 78 37.04 6.48 1.90
CA ASP A 78 35.73 7.01 1.50
C ASP A 78 35.14 6.27 0.30
N ARG A 79 35.99 5.84 -0.64
CA ARG A 79 35.58 5.03 -1.79
C ARG A 79 35.00 3.69 -1.37
N LYS A 80 35.62 3.02 -0.38
CA LYS A 80 35.13 1.75 0.18
C LYS A 80 33.83 1.99 0.93
N ARG A 81 33.77 3.03 1.77
CA ARG A 81 32.55 3.43 2.51
C ARG A 81 31.35 3.66 1.59
N LYS A 82 31.52 4.47 0.54
CA LYS A 82 30.46 4.77 -0.43
C LYS A 82 29.93 3.51 -1.13
N ARG A 83 30.83 2.60 -1.53
CA ARG A 83 30.45 1.31 -2.15
C ARG A 83 29.63 0.45 -1.20
N LEU A 84 30.03 0.35 0.06
CA LEU A 84 29.30 -0.43 1.06
C LEU A 84 27.93 0.18 1.37
N ILE A 85 27.80 1.51 1.38
CA ILE A 85 26.50 2.19 1.55
C ILE A 85 25.59 1.94 0.34
N GLU A 86 26.12 1.97 -0.89
CA GLU A 86 25.35 1.62 -2.10
C GLU A 86 24.90 0.15 -2.08
N GLU A 87 25.75 -0.73 -1.58
CA GLU A 87 25.44 -2.14 -1.40
C GLU A 87 24.37 -2.35 -0.33
N LEU A 88 24.46 -1.66 0.81
CA LEU A 88 23.48 -1.70 1.91
C LEU A 88 22.07 -1.28 1.45
N LYS A 89 22.00 -0.31 0.52
CA LYS A 89 20.73 0.12 -0.10
C LYS A 89 20.12 -0.97 -0.98
N ARG A 90 20.94 -1.79 -1.64
CA ARG A 90 20.49 -2.90 -2.51
C ARG A 90 20.14 -4.13 -1.68
N ASN A 91 21.04 -4.54 -0.78
CA ASN A 91 20.87 -5.67 0.11
C ASN A 91 21.33 -5.29 1.53
N PRO A 92 20.39 -5.13 2.49
CA PRO A 92 20.76 -4.85 3.88
C PRO A 92 21.60 -5.95 4.52
N PHE A 93 21.39 -7.21 4.14
CA PHE A 93 22.04 -8.37 4.75
C PHE A 93 23.14 -8.94 3.84
N SER A 94 23.92 -8.06 3.22
CA SER A 94 25.05 -8.50 2.40
C SER A 94 26.15 -9.10 3.29
N GLU A 95 26.56 -10.33 2.99
CA GLU A 95 27.68 -11.01 3.66
C GLU A 95 28.95 -10.17 3.59
N ARG A 96 29.20 -9.51 2.46
CA ARG A 96 30.37 -8.66 2.26
C ARG A 96 30.41 -7.47 3.23
N ILE A 97 29.26 -6.89 3.55
CA ILE A 97 29.19 -5.80 4.54
C ILE A 97 29.54 -6.35 5.92
N GLN A 98 29.02 -7.52 6.27
CA GLN A 98 29.29 -8.19 7.54
C GLN A 98 30.77 -8.58 7.68
N GLU A 99 31.38 -9.12 6.62
CA GLU A 99 32.79 -9.46 6.58
C GLU A 99 33.68 -8.23 6.79
N VAL A 100 33.37 -7.10 6.12
CA VAL A 100 34.13 -5.86 6.35
C VAL A 100 33.98 -5.38 7.78
N ILE A 101 32.77 -5.40 8.34
CA ILE A 101 32.55 -5.00 9.74
C ILE A 101 33.34 -5.90 10.68
N ALA A 102 33.31 -7.21 10.49
CA ALA A 102 34.03 -8.19 11.32
C ALA A 102 35.55 -7.98 11.26
N ASN A 103 36.12 -7.88 10.06
CA ASN A 103 37.56 -7.70 9.87
C ASN A 103 38.08 -6.41 10.52
N GLU A 104 37.31 -5.32 10.46
CA GLU A 104 37.69 -4.04 11.08
C GLU A 104 37.51 -4.03 12.61
N HIS A 105 36.65 -4.92 13.14
CA HIS A 105 36.55 -5.15 14.57
C HIS A 105 37.74 -5.97 15.10
N GLU A 106 38.11 -7.05 14.40
CA GLU A 106 39.27 -7.88 14.76
C GLU A 106 40.59 -7.11 14.65
N ALA A 107 40.73 -6.20 13.69
CA ALA A 107 41.93 -5.38 13.54
C ALA A 107 42.16 -4.35 14.67
N LYS A 108 41.16 -4.13 15.53
CA LYS A 108 41.23 -3.16 16.66
C LYS A 108 41.51 -3.82 18.01
N GLU A 109 41.49 -5.15 18.10
CA GLU A 109 41.91 -5.92 19.27
C GLU A 109 43.41 -6.23 19.24
#